data_AF-F2BWS7-F1
#
_entry.id   AF-F2BWS7-F1
#
_cell.length_a   1.000
_cell.length_b   1.000
_cell.length_c   1.000
_cell.angle_alpha   90.00
_cell.angle_beta   90.00
_cell.angle_gamma   90.00
#
_symmetry.space_group_name_H-M   'P 1'
#
loop_
_entity.id
_entity.type
_entity.pdbx_description
1 polymer ?
#
loop_
_entity_poly.entity_id
_entity_poly.type
_entity_poly.pdbx_seq_one_letter_code
_entity_poly.pdbx_strand_id
1 'polypeptide(L)'
;MKVKVLYKGKPLAFQKLQAMYEGYSKNDELSAYVSTNREGVADIRIDHWGAWVIKTRLDTTPSDELKDKINTERYFAFLTFFVP
;
A
#
# COMPACT_ATOMS: atom_id res chain seq x y z
N MET A 1 -4.60 -5.74 11.73
CA MET A 1 -3.15 -5.45 11.71
C MET A 1 -2.95 -3.96 11.43
N LYS A 2 -1.97 -3.30 12.06
CA LYS A 2 -1.64 -1.90 11.75
C LYS A 2 -0.40 -1.83 10.85
N VAL A 3 -0.44 -1.00 9.82
CA VAL A 3 0.72 -0.71 8.96
C VAL A 3 0.95 0.78 8.83
N LYS A 4 2.22 1.19 8.77
CA LYS A 4 2.60 2.59 8.56
C LYS A 4 3.30 2.74 7.22
N VAL A 5 2.82 3.65 6.39
CA VAL A 5 3.39 3.95 5.09
C VAL A 5 4.24 5.21 5.20
N LEU A 6 5.47 5.12 4.70
CA LEU A 6 6.41 6.23 4.66
C LEU A 6 6.79 6.53 3.21
N TYR A 7 6.96 7.81 2.90
CA TYR A 7 7.61 8.27 1.68
C TYR A 7 8.73 9.23 2.06
N LYS A 8 9.96 8.94 1.61
CA LYS A 8 11.18 9.70 1.97
C LYS A 8 11.30 9.90 3.50
N GLY A 9 11.04 8.83 4.25
CA GLY A 9 11.11 8.81 5.73
C GLY A 9 9.95 9.50 6.46
N LYS A 10 9.02 10.17 5.75
CA LYS A 10 7.89 10.88 6.36
C LYS A 10 6.59 10.08 6.24
N PRO A 11 5.66 10.18 7.21
CA PRO A 11 4.34 9.58 7.10
C PRO A 11 3.61 10.01 5.82
N LEU A 12 3.07 9.04 5.09
CA LEU A 12 2.30 9.29 3.89
C LEU A 12 0.80 9.19 4.19
N ALA A 13 0.15 10.35 4.35
CA ALA A 13 -1.26 10.43 4.69
C ALA A 13 -2.18 10.14 3.49
N PHE A 14 -3.35 9.56 3.76
CA PHE A 14 -4.41 9.28 2.79
C PHE A 14 -3.97 8.41 1.60
N GLN A 15 -2.89 7.64 1.77
CA GLN A 15 -2.41 6.72 0.77
C GLN A 15 -3.30 5.49 0.74
N LYS A 16 -3.80 5.15 -0.45
CA LYS A 16 -4.59 3.93 -0.67
C LYS A 16 -3.70 2.70 -0.60
N LEU A 17 -4.16 1.70 0.12
CA LEU A 17 -3.59 0.37 0.25
C LEU A 17 -4.61 -0.65 -0.25
N GLN A 18 -4.12 -1.71 -0.87
CA GLN A 18 -4.88 -2.91 -1.16
C GLN A 18 -4.28 -4.06 -0.37
N ALA A 19 -5.05 -4.69 0.50
CA ALA A 19 -4.67 -5.93 1.18
C ALA A 19 -5.42 -7.12 0.58
N MET A 20 -4.73 -8.24 0.40
CA MET A 20 -5.28 -9.45 -0.19
C MET A 20 -4.72 -10.68 0.52
N TYR A 21 -5.60 -11.56 0.96
CA TYR A 21 -5.25 -12.93 1.35
C TYR A 21 -4.96 -13.76 0.09
N GLU A 22 -3.90 -14.57 0.11
CA GLU A 22 -3.49 -15.39 -1.04
C GLU A 22 -4.60 -16.33 -1.54
N GLY A 23 -5.43 -16.85 -0.63
CA GLY A 23 -6.52 -17.77 -0.97
C GLY A 23 -7.77 -17.10 -1.57
N TYR A 24 -7.83 -15.77 -1.67
CA TYR A 24 -8.93 -15.10 -2.36
C TYR A 24 -8.89 -15.37 -3.87
N SER A 25 -10.05 -15.66 -4.45
CA SER A 25 -10.20 -15.79 -5.89
C SER A 25 -10.05 -14.43 -6.59
N LYS A 26 -9.69 -14.42 -7.88
CA LYS A 26 -9.52 -13.17 -8.66
C LYS A 26 -10.79 -12.30 -8.73
N ASN A 27 -11.96 -12.87 -8.46
CA ASN A 27 -13.26 -12.19 -8.46
C ASN A 27 -13.78 -11.91 -7.05
N ASP A 28 -13.02 -12.25 -5.99
CA ASP A 28 -13.47 -11.97 -4.63
C ASP A 28 -13.48 -10.47 -4.37
N GLU A 29 -14.67 -9.97 -4.02
CA GLU A 29 -14.93 -8.62 -3.53
C GLU A 29 -14.25 -8.33 -2.18
N LEU A 30 -13.53 -9.32 -1.62
CA LEU A 30 -12.97 -9.32 -0.26
C LEU A 30 -11.58 -8.69 -0.13
N SER A 31 -10.95 -8.23 -1.23
CA SER A 31 -9.71 -7.44 -1.09
C SER A 31 -9.99 -6.15 -0.33
N ALA A 32 -9.30 -5.93 0.79
CA ALA A 32 -9.53 -4.76 1.63
C ALA A 32 -8.82 -3.55 1.04
N TYR A 33 -9.61 -2.57 0.58
CA TYR A 33 -9.11 -1.25 0.22
C TYR A 33 -9.24 -0.32 1.42
N VAL A 34 -8.10 0.12 1.94
CA VAL A 34 -8.05 1.08 3.05
C VAL A 34 -7.17 2.26 2.69
N SER A 35 -7.31 3.37 3.40
CA SER A 35 -6.41 4.51 3.27
C SER A 35 -5.71 4.79 4.59
N THR A 36 -4.47 5.23 4.53
CA THR A 36 -3.77 5.70 5.72
C THR A 36 -4.43 6.96 6.28
N ASN A 37 -4.37 7.13 7.59
CA ASN A 37 -4.79 8.35 8.29
C ASN A 37 -3.73 9.46 8.14
N ARG A 38 -3.92 10.59 8.85
CA ARG A 38 -2.97 11.73 8.85
C ARG A 38 -1.55 11.38 9.32
N GLU A 39 -1.39 10.32 10.10
CA GLU A 39 -0.11 9.83 10.63
C GLU A 39 0.51 8.74 9.74
N GLY A 40 -0.06 8.51 8.55
CA GLY A 40 0.41 7.49 7.62
C GLY A 40 0.09 6.06 8.06
N VAL A 41 -0.83 5.86 9.01
CA VAL A 41 -1.19 4.54 9.56
C VAL A 41 -2.51 4.06 8.97
N ALA A 42 -2.57 2.79 8.56
CA ALA A 42 -3.80 2.13 8.16
C ALA A 42 -4.06 0.88 9.00
N ASP A 43 -5.32 0.66 9.35
CA ASP A 43 -5.80 -0.54 10.03
C ASP A 43 -6.34 -1.52 8.99
N ILE A 44 -5.64 -2.63 8.81
CA ILE A 44 -6.01 -3.72 7.91
C ILE A 44 -6.84 -4.73 8.69
N ARG A 45 -8.09 -4.96 8.24
CA ARG A 45 -8.90 -6.07 8.74
C ARG A 45 -8.31 -7.37 8.21
N ILE A 46 -7.91 -8.23 9.14
CA ILE A 46 -7.44 -9.59 8.85
C ILE A 46 -8.57 -10.53 9.27
N ASP A 47 -9.07 -11.31 8.32
CA ASP A 47 -10.24 -12.18 8.49
C ASP A 47 -9.94 -13.65 8.13
N HIS A 48 -8.73 -13.96 7.65
CA HIS A 48 -8.27 -15.30 7.30
C HIS A 48 -6.86 -15.54 7.83
N TRP A 49 -6.59 -16.78 8.24
CA TRP A 49 -5.24 -17.30 8.47
C TRP A 49 -4.53 -17.58 7.14
N GLY A 50 -3.20 -17.51 7.14
CA GLY A 50 -2.36 -17.79 5.98
C GLY A 50 -1.60 -16.58 5.46
N ALA A 51 -1.18 -16.64 4.20
CA ALA A 51 -0.33 -15.61 3.58
C ALA A 51 -1.15 -14.41 3.09
N TRP A 52 -0.66 -13.22 3.41
CA TRP A 52 -1.25 -11.93 3.02
C TRP A 52 -0.25 -11.08 2.26
N VAL A 53 -0.76 -10.26 1.35
CA VAL A 53 -0.01 -9.19 0.69
C VAL A 53 -0.73 -7.85 0.84
N ILE A 54 0.02 -6.81 1.17
CA ILE A 54 -0.43 -5.42 1.12
C ILE A 54 0.35 -4.70 0.02
N LYS A 55 -0.36 -3.97 -0.83
CA LYS A 55 0.18 -3.27 -1.99
C LYS A 55 -0.19 -1.80 -1.95
N THR A 56 0.71 -0.95 -2.39
CA THR A 56 0.46 0.47 -2.58
C THR A 56 1.25 1.03 -3.74
N ARG A 57 0.72 2.12 -4.31
CA ARG A 57 1.32 2.88 -5.38
C ARG A 57 1.19 4.36 -5.09
N LEU A 58 2.30 5.08 -5.25
CA LEU A 58 2.35 6.54 -5.18
C LEU A 58 2.87 7.07 -6.51
N ASP A 59 2.09 7.96 -7.12
CA ASP A 59 2.52 8.75 -8.28
C ASP A 59 2.88 10.15 -7.78
N THR A 60 4.08 10.62 -8.11
CA THR A 60 4.55 11.97 -7.78
C THR A 60 4.99 12.70 -9.04
N THR A 61 5.08 14.03 -8.93
CA THR A 61 5.86 14.80 -9.90
C THR A 61 7.31 14.32 -9.85
N PRO A 62 8.03 14.35 -10.98
CA PRO A 62 9.44 14.02 -10.99
C PRO A 62 10.25 14.95 -10.08
N SER A 63 11.31 14.41 -9.52
CA SER A 63 12.37 15.15 -8.84
C SER A 63 13.09 16.10 -9.80
N ASP A 64 13.82 17.07 -9.26
CA ASP A 64 14.55 18.06 -10.07
C ASP A 64 15.53 17.42 -11.06
N GLU A 65 16.11 16.27 -10.72
CA GLU A 65 17.03 15.52 -11.57
C GLU A 65 16.33 14.84 -12.77
N LEU A 66 15.02 14.62 -12.66
CA LEU A 66 14.22 13.82 -13.59
C LEU A 66 13.11 14.61 -14.29
N LYS A 67 12.85 15.85 -13.90
CA LYS A 67 11.74 16.69 -14.40
C LYS A 67 11.70 16.89 -15.91
N ASP A 68 12.86 16.89 -16.58
CA ASP A 68 12.96 17.08 -18.03
C ASP A 68 13.09 15.74 -18.79
N LYS A 69 13.08 14.62 -18.08
CA LYS A 69 13.28 13.28 -18.64
C LYS A 69 12.02 12.42 -18.61
N ILE A 70 11.18 12.62 -17.61
CA ILE A 70 9.95 11.83 -17.38
C ILE A 70 8.81 12.73 -16.94
N ASN A 71 7.57 12.28 -17.14
CA ASN A 71 6.38 13.03 -16.73
C ASN A 71 5.89 12.68 -15.33
N THR A 72 6.20 11.47 -14.83
CA THR A 72 5.69 10.98 -13.54
C THR A 72 6.69 10.02 -12.92
N GLU A 73 7.00 10.23 -11.66
CA GLU A 73 7.68 9.22 -10.84
C GLU A 73 6.64 8.33 -10.18
N ARG A 74 6.85 7.01 -10.28
CA ARG A 74 5.93 6.03 -9.72
C ARG A 74 6.65 5.09 -8.79
N TYR A 75 6.20 5.07 -7.55
CA TYR A 75 6.71 4.21 -6.50
C TYR A 75 5.70 3.11 -6.21
N PHE A 76 6.20 1.89 -6.03
CA PHE A 76 5.41 0.76 -5.59
C PHE A 76 6.03 0.18 -4.34
N ALA A 77 5.18 -0.22 -3.38
CA ALA A 77 5.63 -0.94 -2.21
C ALA A 77 4.69 -2.12 -1.93
N PHE A 78 5.30 -3.22 -1.49
CA PHE A 78 4.64 -4.49 -1.22
C PHE A 78 5.12 -5.00 0.14
N LEU A 79 4.21 -5.46 0.97
CA LEU A 79 4.51 -6.13 2.23
C LEU A 79 3.78 -7.48 2.24
N THR A 80 4.52 -8.56 2.38
CA THR A 80 3.96 -9.89 2.60
C THR A 80 4.17 -10.32 4.04
N PHE A 81 3.18 -11.00 4.61
CA PHE A 81 3.25 -11.53 5.97
C PHE A 81 2.33 -12.75 6.10
N PHE A 82 2.57 -13.56 7.12
CA PHE A 82 1.76 -14.73 7.43
C PHE A 82 0.97 -14.49 8.72
N VAL A 83 -0.30 -14.88 8.72
CA VAL A 83 -1.18 -14.83 9.89
C VAL A 83 -1.37 -16.28 10.38
N PRO A 84 -0.87 -16.63 11.57
CA PRO A 84 -0.97 -17.99 12.11
C PRO A 84 -2.38 -18.32 12.60
#